data_AF-A0A7C3SB28-F1
#
_entry.id   AF-A0A7C3SB28-F1
#
_cell.length_a   1.000
_cell.length_b   1.000
_cell.length_c   1.000
_cell.angle_alpha   90.00
_cell.angle_beta   90.00
_cell.angle_gamma   90.00
#
_symmetry.space_group_name_H-M   'P 1'
#
loop_
_entity.id
_entity.type
_entity.pdbx_description
1 polymer ?
#
loop_
_entity_poly.entity_id
_entity_poly.type
_entity_poly.pdbx_seq_one_letter_code
_entity_poly.pdbx_strand_id
1 'polypeptide(L)'
;MRRRNLIWLLTAATAGFFVGFLVFRRQGPLPSKDEINRTLNELAIALHQGRPLLHAIERAANKTTHPRLKKAWSDVLNLVSQGRSLSKAMSVHRDIFPNELILAIQKGEIEGNVDIVLLNYTARH
;
A
#
# COMPACT_ATOMS: atom_id res chain seq x y z
N MET A 1 2.59 61.26 -5.15
CA MET A 1 1.77 60.69 -6.24
C MET A 1 2.59 59.62 -6.97
N ARG A 2 2.43 58.34 -6.63
CA ARG A 2 2.84 57.17 -7.46
C ARG A 2 1.91 56.02 -7.11
N ARG A 3 0.85 55.84 -7.90
CA ARG A 3 -0.06 54.69 -7.79
C ARG A 3 0.70 53.44 -8.24
N ARG A 4 0.77 52.40 -7.40
CA ARG A 4 1.00 51.01 -7.83
C ARG A 4 0.03 50.09 -7.08
N ASN A 5 -1.17 50.05 -7.69
CA ASN A 5 -2.16 48.98 -7.75
C ASN A 5 -1.85 47.67 -7.00
N LEU A 6 -2.58 47.46 -5.90
CA LEU A 6 -3.53 46.36 -5.68
C LEU A 6 -3.54 45.23 -6.73
N ILE A 7 -2.69 44.20 -6.58
CA ILE A 7 -2.99 42.80 -6.94
C ILE A 7 -2.18 41.88 -6.00
N TRP A 8 -2.62 41.70 -4.75
CA TRP A 8 -2.12 40.63 -3.87
C TRP A 8 -3.19 39.58 -3.52
N LEU A 9 -4.33 39.57 -4.24
CA LEU A 9 -5.51 38.79 -3.81
C LEU A 9 -5.80 37.51 -4.60
N LEU A 10 -4.99 37.07 -5.57
CA LEU A 10 -5.32 35.85 -6.33
C LEU A 10 -4.07 35.04 -6.67
N THR A 11 -3.77 33.99 -5.89
CA THR A 11 -3.15 32.70 -6.31
C THR A 11 -2.75 31.81 -5.11
N ALA A 12 -3.35 31.95 -3.93
CA ALA A 12 -3.13 31.03 -2.80
C ALA A 12 -3.78 29.63 -2.98
N ALA A 13 -4.05 29.20 -4.22
CA ALA A 13 -4.71 27.92 -4.52
C ALA A 13 -3.73 26.82 -4.98
N THR A 14 -2.43 27.08 -5.10
CA THR A 14 -1.45 26.10 -5.61
C THR A 14 -0.54 25.47 -4.54
N ALA A 15 -0.60 25.94 -3.29
CA ALA A 15 0.24 25.43 -2.21
C ALA A 15 0.00 23.93 -1.93
N GLY A 16 -1.26 23.46 -2.01
CA GLY A 16 -1.60 22.05 -1.83
C GLY A 16 -1.02 21.13 -2.92
N PHE A 17 -0.91 21.63 -4.15
CA PHE A 17 -0.35 20.88 -5.28
C PHE A 17 1.17 20.77 -5.19
N PHE A 18 1.87 21.85 -4.78
CA PHE A 18 3.32 21.85 -4.59
C PHE A 18 3.75 20.98 -3.39
N VAL A 19 3.01 21.00 -2.27
CA VAL A 19 3.27 20.13 -1.11
C VAL A 19 3.04 18.66 -1.46
N GLY A 20 1.93 18.34 -2.13
CA GLY A 20 1.65 16.98 -2.62
C GLY A 20 2.72 16.46 -3.58
N PHE A 21 3.18 17.30 -4.51
CA PHE A 21 4.24 16.97 -5.46
C PHE A 21 5.61 16.76 -4.77
N LEU A 22 5.97 17.59 -3.78
CA LEU A 22 7.21 17.42 -3.02
C LEU A 22 7.20 16.17 -2.13
N VAL A 23 6.06 15.84 -1.52
CA VAL A 23 5.90 14.61 -0.72
C VAL A 23 5.93 13.36 -1.61
N PHE A 24 5.29 13.41 -2.78
CA PHE A 24 5.30 12.32 -3.75
C PHE A 24 6.72 12.04 -4.27
N ARG A 25 7.50 13.09 -4.56
CA ARG A 25 8.89 12.97 -5.02
C ARG A 25 9.84 12.37 -3.97
N ARG A 26 9.44 12.35 -2.69
CA ARG A 26 10.28 11.86 -1.58
C ARG A 26 10.30 10.33 -1.43
N GLN A 27 9.36 9.61 -2.05
CA GLN A 27 9.20 8.18 -1.78
C GLN A 27 10.12 7.26 -2.62
N GLY A 28 10.86 7.77 -3.61
CA GLY A 28 11.77 6.94 -4.42
C GLY A 28 11.06 6.12 -5.53
N PRO A 29 11.78 5.25 -6.25
CA PRO A 29 11.21 4.44 -7.33
C PRO A 29 10.14 3.48 -6.80
N LEU A 30 9.27 2.95 -7.69
CA LEU A 30 8.35 1.87 -7.33
C LEU A 30 9.11 0.54 -7.22
N PRO A 31 8.69 -0.36 -6.30
CA PRO A 31 9.26 -1.70 -6.20
C PRO A 31 9.06 -2.49 -7.50
N SER A 32 9.97 -3.40 -7.81
CA SER A 32 9.79 -4.28 -8.96
C SER A 32 8.63 -5.26 -8.72
N LYS A 33 7.98 -5.71 -9.80
CA LYS A 33 6.90 -6.70 -9.71
C LYS A 33 7.37 -7.97 -8.98
N ASP A 34 8.58 -8.44 -9.26
CA ASP A 34 9.15 -9.63 -8.62
C ASP A 34 9.35 -9.46 -7.11
N GLU A 35 9.69 -8.26 -6.65
CA GLU A 35 9.81 -8.00 -5.22
C GLU A 35 8.44 -8.00 -4.52
N ILE A 36 7.45 -7.38 -5.15
CA ILE A 36 6.05 -7.40 -4.66
C ILE A 36 5.56 -8.85 -4.59
N ASN A 37 5.67 -9.61 -5.69
CA ASN A 37 5.22 -11.00 -5.77
C ASN A 37 5.92 -11.91 -4.76
N ARG A 38 7.23 -11.73 -4.54
CA ARG A 38 7.96 -12.48 -3.50
C ARG A 38 7.39 -12.25 -2.10
N THR A 39 7.18 -10.98 -1.71
CA THR A 39 6.62 -10.67 -0.39
C THR A 39 5.18 -11.15 -0.24
N LEU A 40 4.37 -11.06 -1.30
CA LEU A 40 3.01 -11.59 -1.34
C LEU A 40 2.99 -13.12 -1.24
N ASN A 41 3.91 -13.81 -1.91
CA ASN A 41 3.98 -15.27 -1.85
C ASN A 41 4.40 -15.76 -0.47
N GLU A 42 5.34 -15.07 0.19
CA GLU A 42 5.68 -15.38 1.58
C GLU A 42 4.51 -15.16 2.53
N LEU A 43 3.72 -14.10 2.33
CA LEU A 43 2.47 -13.87 3.07
C LEU A 43 1.48 -15.01 2.82
N ALA A 44 1.24 -15.38 1.56
CA ALA A 44 0.33 -16.44 1.17
C ALA A 44 0.68 -17.77 1.85
N ILE A 45 1.96 -18.18 1.76
CA ILE A 45 2.47 -19.39 2.40
C ILE A 45 2.33 -19.31 3.93
N ALA A 46 2.58 -18.13 4.53
CA ALA A 46 2.42 -17.95 5.96
C ALA A 46 0.98 -18.13 6.43
N LEU A 47 0.02 -17.53 5.75
CA LEU A 47 -1.40 -17.67 6.08
C LEU A 47 -1.87 -19.10 5.88
N HIS A 48 -1.43 -19.75 4.81
CA HIS A 48 -1.78 -21.15 4.54
C HIS A 48 -1.23 -22.12 5.59
N GLN A 49 -0.08 -21.79 6.19
CA GLN A 49 0.49 -22.51 7.35
C GLN A 49 -0.22 -22.18 8.67
N GLY A 50 -1.32 -21.42 8.66
CA GLY A 50 -2.08 -21.06 9.85
C GLY A 50 -1.44 -19.97 10.71
N ARG A 51 -0.44 -19.23 10.19
CA ARG A 51 0.16 -18.12 10.96
C ARG A 51 -0.84 -16.95 11.08
N PRO A 52 -0.90 -16.28 12.24
CA PRO A 52 -1.73 -15.10 12.41
C PRO A 52 -1.43 -14.00 11.38
N LEU A 53 -2.47 -13.36 10.85
CA LEU A 53 -2.36 -12.36 9.78
C LEU A 53 -1.37 -11.23 10.11
N LEU A 54 -1.49 -10.66 11.31
CA LEU A 54 -0.61 -9.57 11.75
C LEU A 54 0.87 -10.00 11.76
N HIS A 55 1.18 -11.20 12.24
CA HIS A 55 2.54 -11.73 12.20
C HIS A 55 3.04 -11.96 10.77
N ALA A 56 2.18 -12.44 9.88
CA ALA A 56 2.56 -12.68 8.49
C ALA A 56 2.89 -11.35 7.77
N ILE A 57 2.09 -10.29 8.00
CA ILE A 57 2.33 -8.94 7.48
C ILE A 57 3.60 -8.34 8.09
N GLU A 58 3.81 -8.47 9.40
CA GLU A 58 5.02 -7.99 10.08
C GLU A 58 6.28 -8.63 9.50
N ARG A 59 6.26 -9.94 9.22
CA ARG A 59 7.39 -10.61 8.54
C ARG A 59 7.62 -10.07 7.14
N ALA A 60 6.57 -9.81 6.37
CA ALA A 60 6.69 -9.19 5.05
C ALA A 60 7.34 -7.79 5.15
N ALA A 61 6.90 -6.96 6.11
CA ALA A 61 7.49 -5.64 6.36
C ALA A 61 8.98 -5.73 6.75
N ASN A 62 9.32 -6.64 7.65
CA ASN A 62 10.69 -6.78 8.16
C ASN A 62 11.69 -7.30 7.13
N LYS A 63 11.25 -8.21 6.24
CA LYS A 63 12.10 -8.75 5.17
C LYS A 63 12.21 -7.85 3.94
N THR A 64 11.25 -6.94 3.75
CA THR A 64 11.27 -6.03 2.60
C THR A 64 12.42 -5.04 2.73
N THR A 65 13.29 -5.00 1.72
CA THR A 65 14.39 -4.03 1.65
C THR A 65 13.98 -2.77 0.90
N HIS A 66 13.10 -2.86 -0.09
CA HIS A 66 12.65 -1.70 -0.84
C HIS A 66 11.84 -0.72 0.03
N PRO A 67 12.29 0.54 0.20
CA PRO A 67 11.71 1.47 1.17
C PRO A 67 10.20 1.73 1.01
N ARG A 68 9.69 1.89 -0.23
CA ARG A 68 8.24 2.10 -0.46
C ARG A 68 7.40 0.88 -0.11
N LEU A 69 7.86 -0.32 -0.48
CA LEU A 69 7.14 -1.55 -0.20
C LEU A 69 7.16 -1.85 1.29
N LYS A 70 8.29 -1.59 1.97
CA LYS A 70 8.39 -1.70 3.42
C LYS A 70 7.41 -0.76 4.11
N LYS A 71 7.36 0.50 3.68
CA LYS A 71 6.38 1.46 4.20
C LYS A 71 4.95 1.00 3.98
N ALA A 72 4.62 0.52 2.78
CA ALA A 72 3.30 0.00 2.47
C ALA A 72 2.91 -1.18 3.37
N TRP A 73 3.82 -2.13 3.62
CA TRP A 73 3.58 -3.22 4.55
C TRP A 73 3.41 -2.76 5.99
N SER A 74 4.22 -1.81 6.46
CA SER A 74 4.08 -1.22 7.81
C SER A 74 2.76 -0.49 7.98
N ASP A 75 2.34 0.28 6.98
CA ASP A 75 1.06 0.99 6.98
C ASP A 75 -0.11 0.00 6.96
N VAL A 76 -0.01 -1.07 6.16
CA VAL A 76 -0.98 -2.19 6.16
C VAL A 76 -1.07 -2.86 7.54
N LEU A 77 0.06 -3.18 8.16
CA LEU A 77 0.11 -3.79 9.50
C LEU A 77 -0.63 -2.92 10.52
N ASN A 78 -0.34 -1.61 10.52
CA ASN A 78 -0.95 -0.64 11.43
C ASN A 78 -2.46 -0.52 11.22
N LEU A 79 -2.93 -0.52 9.97
CA LEU A 79 -4.36 -0.41 9.68
C LEU A 79 -5.11 -1.69 10.04
N VAL A 80 -4.53 -2.85 9.78
CA VAL A 80 -5.14 -4.15 10.13
C VAL A 80 -5.16 -4.34 11.64
N SER A 81 -4.11 -3.93 12.37
CA SER A 81 -4.11 -4.00 13.84
C SER A 81 -5.16 -3.09 14.49
N GLN A 82 -5.59 -2.04 13.79
CA GLN A 82 -6.71 -1.17 14.17
C GLN A 82 -8.09 -1.72 13.75
N GLY A 83 -8.16 -2.93 13.19
CA GLY A 83 -9.40 -3.59 12.80
C GLY A 83 -9.90 -3.26 11.39
N ARG A 84 -9.09 -2.60 10.55
CA ARG A 84 -9.43 -2.53 9.11
C ARG A 84 -9.22 -3.89 8.45
N SER A 85 -10.04 -4.18 7.45
CA SER A 85 -9.81 -5.34 6.59
C SER A 85 -8.50 -5.20 5.82
N LEU A 86 -7.84 -6.32 5.53
CA LEU A 86 -6.61 -6.38 4.72
C LEU A 86 -6.81 -5.74 3.35
N SER A 87 -7.93 -6.02 2.67
CA SER A 87 -8.24 -5.40 1.36
C SER A 87 -8.29 -3.88 1.43
N LYS A 88 -8.95 -3.32 2.46
CA LYS A 88 -9.04 -1.87 2.69
C LYS A 88 -7.68 -1.29 3.04
N ALA A 89 -6.89 -1.96 3.88
CA ALA A 89 -5.55 -1.53 4.25
C ALA A 89 -4.62 -1.47 3.02
N MET A 90 -4.60 -2.52 2.19
CA MET A 90 -3.81 -2.55 0.95
C MET A 90 -4.28 -1.54 -0.09
N SER A 91 -5.58 -1.21 -0.10
CA SER A 91 -6.13 -0.21 -1.02
C SER A 91 -5.64 1.23 -0.80
N VAL A 92 -4.93 1.49 0.30
CA VAL A 92 -4.23 2.78 0.53
C VAL A 92 -3.00 2.91 -0.39
N HIS A 93 -2.42 1.79 -0.82
CA HIS A 93 -1.21 1.74 -1.64
C HIS A 93 -1.46 1.11 -3.02
N ARG A 94 -2.45 1.63 -3.77
CA ARG A 94 -2.81 1.09 -5.11
C ARG A 94 -1.70 1.23 -6.16
N ASP A 95 -0.71 2.08 -5.91
CA ASP A 95 0.49 2.20 -6.73
C ASP A 95 1.44 1.01 -6.58
N ILE A 96 1.29 0.23 -5.50
CA ILE A 96 2.09 -0.96 -5.18
C ILE A 96 1.23 -2.23 -5.28
N PHE A 97 0.03 -2.21 -4.72
CA PHE A 97 -0.90 -3.34 -4.74
C PHE A 97 -1.96 -3.13 -5.82
N PRO A 98 -1.89 -3.87 -6.94
CA PRO A 98 -2.81 -3.67 -8.05
C PRO A 98 -4.25 -3.98 -7.63
N ASN A 99 -5.22 -3.36 -8.32
CA ASN A 99 -6.63 -3.48 -7.97
C ASN A 99 -7.14 -4.94 -8.04
N GLU A 100 -6.60 -5.74 -8.97
CA GLU A 100 -6.94 -7.17 -9.11
C GLU A 100 -6.59 -7.98 -7.86
N LEU A 101 -5.42 -7.73 -7.26
CA LEU A 101 -5.02 -8.33 -5.98
C LEU A 101 -5.97 -7.93 -4.85
N ILE A 102 -6.30 -6.64 -4.75
CA ILE A 102 -7.16 -6.12 -3.70
C ILE A 102 -8.56 -6.77 -3.79
N LEU A 103 -9.10 -6.90 -5.01
CA LEU A 103 -10.40 -7.55 -5.24
C LEU A 103 -10.36 -9.05 -4.89
N ALA A 104 -9.27 -9.74 -5.23
CA ALA A 104 -9.08 -11.13 -4.85
C ALA A 104 -9.08 -11.28 -3.32
N ILE A 105 -8.29 -10.48 -2.61
CA ILE A 105 -8.25 -10.50 -1.14
C ILE A 105 -9.62 -10.16 -0.55
N GLN A 106 -10.31 -9.14 -1.08
CA GLN A 106 -11.64 -8.76 -0.60
C GLN A 106 -12.64 -9.93 -0.71
N LYS A 107 -12.62 -10.65 -1.84
CA LYS A 107 -13.42 -11.86 -2.00
C LYS A 107 -13.03 -12.91 -0.96
N GLY A 108 -11.73 -13.11 -0.75
CA GLY A 108 -11.24 -14.06 0.23
C GLY A 108 -11.59 -13.72 1.68
N GLU A 109 -11.68 -12.44 2.02
CA GLU A 109 -12.12 -11.98 3.34
C GLU A 109 -13.61 -12.30 3.59
N ILE A 110 -14.44 -12.16 2.56
CA ILE A 110 -15.88 -12.46 2.64
C ILE A 110 -16.12 -13.96 2.77
N GLU A 111 -15.35 -14.77 2.03
CA GLU A 111 -15.47 -16.24 2.02
C GLU A 111 -14.69 -16.92 3.17
N GLY A 112 -13.83 -16.19 3.88
CA GLY A 112 -13.00 -16.72 4.95
C GLY A 112 -11.82 -17.59 4.48
N ASN A 113 -11.36 -17.40 3.23
CA ASN A 113 -10.34 -18.23 2.57
C ASN A 113 -9.19 -17.40 1.95
N VAL A 114 -8.83 -16.28 2.60
CA VAL A 114 -7.78 -15.35 2.15
C VAL A 114 -6.47 -16.04 1.82
N ASP A 115 -6.08 -17.07 2.57
CA ASP A 115 -4.87 -17.87 2.35
C ASP A 115 -4.89 -18.60 0.99
N ILE A 116 -6.00 -19.27 0.67
CA ILE A 116 -6.20 -20.01 -0.58
C ILE A 116 -6.23 -19.03 -1.75
N VAL A 117 -6.93 -17.90 -1.60
CA VAL A 117 -7.03 -16.89 -2.65
C VAL A 117 -5.67 -16.25 -2.94
N LEU A 118 -4.90 -15.92 -1.90
CA LEU A 118 -3.54 -15.38 -2.07
C LEU A 118 -2.59 -16.38 -2.73
N LEU A 119 -2.61 -17.66 -2.33
CA LEU A 119 -1.79 -18.70 -2.96
C LEU A 119 -2.10 -18.85 -4.45
N ASN A 120 -3.39 -18.87 -4.79
CA ASN A 120 -3.83 -18.96 -6.18
C ASN A 120 -3.48 -17.71 -6.98
N TYR A 121 -3.47 -16.53 -6.34
CA TYR A 121 -3.05 -15.30 -6.99
C TYR A 121 -1.56 -15.33 -7.31
N THR A 122 -0.70 -15.68 -6.34
CA THR A 122 0.76 -15.69 -6.53
C THR A 122 1.25 -16.82 -7.41
N ALA A 123 0.50 -17.90 -7.60
CA ALA A 123 0.83 -18.95 -8.56
C ALA A 123 0.63 -18.55 -10.03
N ARG A 124 -0.15 -17.50 -10.31
CA ARG A 124 -0.47 -17.04 -11.67
C ARG A 124 0.39 -15.87 -12.15
N HIS A 125 1.17 -15.25 -11.26
CA HIS A 125 1.89 -13.99 -11.47
C HIS A 125 3.33 -14.09 -10.97
#